data_AF-A0A2C5ZBE9-F1
#
_entry.id   AF-A0A2C5ZBE9-F1
#
_cell.length_a   1.000
_cell.length_b   1.000
_cell.length_c   1.000
_cell.angle_alpha   90.00
_cell.angle_beta   90.00
_cell.angle_gamma   90.00
#
_symmetry.space_group_name_H-M   'P 1'
#
loop_
_entity.id
_entity.type
_entity.pdbx_description
1 polymer ?
#
loop_
_entity_poly.entity_id
_entity_poly.type
_entity_poly.pdbx_seq_one_letter_code
_entity_poly.pdbx_strand_id
1 'polypeptide(L)'
;MELLKEDDEGFTIRWPDAHVSRYTWKWLALHIPGMKENKFAPKYTTKLWNLDLMQGKTPEVGYDQVMDKSSMAGMADLTGNIRKYGFCFVTGTPVCPEATKELIETIGPIRQTHYGGFYDFRADMAKADSAYSNEALDLHTDTTYFTEPAGIQAFHLLSHTPPSSVSDEPEDNKLGGETLLADGFFIAHRLRLERPDSFYTLRKVPVPWHSSGNPDVAVVPDQPYPVITTHQGFFHQIRWNMADRGTMPLDVNHIMFFRAMRHWDFIMRRWNNQLRFQLEPGKVLLFDNWRILHGRTAFVGDRRMCGAYIQRDDFISKWKLTHYDREEVIDANTTQLVGAGMVDKAFVRDNTGIPEGDRVFPLFSLKGRTAIVSGAGAGIGLAVAQALAEAGANVAIWYNSNKQAVAEAEKIEKEFGVKCKAYQVDVVSPEDVERAVDDIVGEFNGRLDIVVANSGIGWPNGAFIDGSAETARKVMAVNVDGVMWCAKAAGKHFRRQKKEGTTLDGKPLDNFLTGSFIATASISGIIVNVPQMQAVYNASKAAVVQFCKSLAVEWTGFSRVNTVSPGYMITEMIDHVSPAMRELWRDGIVMGREGRVKELKGAYLYLASDAASYTTGVDLVVDGGYSVP
;
A
#
# COMPACT_ATOMS: atom_id res chain seq x y z
N MET A 1 10.28 -33.55 -9.48
CA MET A 1 11.47 -32.71 -9.23
C MET A 1 12.30 -33.42 -8.18
N GLU A 2 13.63 -33.47 -8.35
CA GLU A 2 14.56 -34.17 -7.48
C GLU A 2 15.66 -33.19 -7.02
N LEU A 3 15.91 -33.08 -5.72
CA LEU A 3 17.05 -32.30 -5.20
C LEU A 3 18.34 -33.11 -5.40
N LEU A 4 19.27 -32.58 -6.20
CA LEU A 4 20.54 -33.25 -6.50
C LEU A 4 21.65 -32.87 -5.51
N LYS A 5 21.71 -31.60 -5.11
CA LYS A 5 22.78 -31.07 -4.25
C LYS A 5 22.30 -29.84 -3.51
N GLU A 6 22.72 -29.69 -2.25
CA GLU A 6 22.62 -28.47 -1.45
C GLU A 6 23.99 -28.18 -0.84
N ASP A 7 24.42 -26.93 -0.91
CA ASP A 7 25.71 -26.45 -0.38
C ASP A 7 25.58 -25.02 0.18
N ASP A 8 26.67 -24.49 0.75
CA ASP A 8 26.68 -23.17 1.39
C ASP A 8 26.39 -22.00 0.44
N GLU A 9 26.39 -22.24 -0.87
CA GLU A 9 26.11 -21.22 -1.89
C GLU A 9 24.70 -21.34 -2.48
N GLY A 10 24.04 -22.51 -2.37
CA GLY A 10 22.72 -22.75 -2.95
C GLY A 10 22.31 -24.21 -3.06
N PHE A 11 21.32 -24.48 -3.91
CA PHE A 11 20.88 -25.84 -4.21
C PHE A 11 20.71 -26.10 -5.71
N THR A 12 20.71 -27.37 -6.11
CA THR A 12 20.58 -27.83 -7.49
C THR A 12 19.48 -28.86 -7.57
N ILE A 13 18.51 -28.67 -8.48
CA ILE A 13 17.39 -29.59 -8.71
C ILE A 13 17.42 -30.15 -10.13
N ARG A 14 16.86 -31.34 -10.30
CA ARG A 14 16.51 -31.94 -11.58
C ARG A 14 14.99 -31.91 -11.78
N TRP A 15 14.58 -31.42 -12.94
CA TRP A 15 13.20 -31.36 -13.39
C TRP A 15 12.75 -32.68 -14.03
N PRO A 16 11.43 -32.93 -14.16
CA PRO A 16 10.91 -34.18 -14.74
C PRO A 16 11.38 -34.46 -16.19
N ASP A 17 11.74 -33.41 -16.93
CA ASP A 17 12.31 -33.48 -18.29
C ASP A 17 13.84 -33.70 -18.30
N ALA A 18 14.42 -34.04 -17.14
CA ALA A 18 15.85 -34.17 -16.88
C ALA A 18 16.66 -32.87 -16.93
N HIS A 19 16.05 -31.69 -17.12
CA HIS A 19 16.74 -30.42 -17.01
C HIS A 19 17.30 -30.22 -15.59
N VAL A 20 18.48 -29.63 -15.46
CA VAL A 20 19.13 -29.39 -14.15
C VAL A 20 19.32 -27.88 -13.95
N SER A 21 18.83 -27.37 -12.82
CA SER A 21 18.91 -25.95 -12.48
C SER A 21 19.58 -25.76 -11.11
N ARG A 22 20.50 -24.80 -11.00
CA ARG A 22 21.14 -24.38 -9.74
C ARG A 22 20.59 -23.01 -9.32
N TYR A 23 20.21 -22.88 -8.06
CA TYR A 23 19.70 -21.67 -7.44
C TYR A 23 20.61 -21.29 -6.29
N THR A 24 21.20 -20.08 -6.31
CA THR A 24 22.04 -19.62 -5.20
C THR A 24 21.19 -19.01 -4.09
N TRP A 25 21.66 -19.08 -2.84
CA TRP A 25 21.00 -18.40 -1.72
C TRP A 25 20.90 -16.89 -1.94
N LYS A 26 21.91 -16.28 -2.56
CA LYS A 26 21.91 -14.86 -2.95
C LYS A 26 20.78 -14.55 -3.92
N TRP A 27 20.60 -15.37 -4.95
CA TRP A 27 19.53 -15.20 -5.95
C TRP A 27 18.15 -15.40 -5.30
N LEU A 28 17.97 -16.45 -4.51
CA LEU A 28 16.70 -16.74 -3.82
C LEU A 28 16.29 -15.63 -2.85
N ALA A 29 17.24 -15.08 -2.08
CA ALA A 29 16.97 -13.97 -1.18
C ALA A 29 16.48 -12.69 -1.88
N LEU A 30 16.77 -12.55 -3.18
CA LEU A 30 16.28 -11.45 -4.02
C LEU A 30 14.95 -11.80 -4.70
N HIS A 31 14.71 -13.07 -5.02
CA HIS A 31 13.58 -13.54 -5.82
C HIS A 31 12.41 -14.11 -5.01
N ILE A 32 12.58 -14.33 -3.69
CA ILE A 32 11.51 -14.75 -2.78
C ILE A 32 10.83 -13.51 -2.17
N PRO A 33 9.51 -13.31 -2.38
CA PRO A 33 8.77 -12.21 -1.78
C PRO A 33 8.94 -12.11 -0.27
N GLY A 34 9.37 -10.94 0.21
CA GLY A 34 9.51 -10.65 1.64
C GLY A 34 10.91 -10.84 2.23
N MET A 35 11.86 -11.44 1.51
CA MET A 35 13.22 -11.66 2.05
C MET A 35 14.13 -10.42 2.02
N LYS A 36 13.96 -9.48 1.07
CA LYS A 36 14.66 -8.17 1.05
C LYS A 36 13.74 -7.03 0.59
N GLU A 37 13.89 -5.84 1.18
CA GLU A 37 13.18 -4.62 0.73
C GLU A 37 13.66 -4.21 -0.68
N ASN A 38 12.73 -3.77 -1.53
CA ASN A 38 13.07 -3.21 -2.84
C ASN A 38 13.72 -1.83 -2.66
N LYS A 39 15.05 -1.81 -2.51
CA LYS A 39 15.88 -0.60 -2.39
C LYS A 39 15.83 0.33 -3.61
N PHE A 40 15.22 -0.10 -4.72
CA PHE A 40 15.04 0.68 -5.94
C PHE A 40 13.67 1.39 -6.01
N ALA A 41 12.81 1.22 -4.99
CA ALA A 41 11.48 1.82 -5.00
C ALA A 41 11.54 3.37 -4.86
N PRO A 42 10.67 4.12 -5.57
CA PRO A 42 10.67 5.60 -5.55
C PRO A 42 10.59 6.23 -4.16
N LYS A 43 9.99 5.52 -3.18
CA LYS A 43 9.86 5.94 -1.78
C LYS A 43 11.18 6.38 -1.13
N TYR A 44 12.30 5.77 -1.53
CA TYR A 44 13.58 5.95 -0.86
C TYR A 44 14.45 7.07 -1.47
N THR A 45 14.08 7.59 -2.65
CA THR A 45 14.96 8.50 -3.40
C THR A 45 14.38 9.90 -3.60
N THR A 46 13.05 10.07 -3.61
CA THR A 46 12.41 11.33 -4.02
C THR A 46 12.20 12.31 -2.85
N LYS A 47 12.62 13.57 -3.02
CA LYS A 47 12.34 14.69 -2.11
C LYS A 47 11.43 15.72 -2.78
N LEU A 48 10.22 15.90 -2.27
CA LEU A 48 9.29 16.94 -2.74
C LEU A 48 9.79 18.33 -2.35
N TRP A 49 9.58 19.33 -3.21
CA TRP A 49 10.06 20.68 -2.94
C TRP A 49 9.13 21.80 -3.44
N ASN A 50 9.30 22.94 -2.77
CA ASN A 50 8.93 24.28 -3.20
C ASN A 50 10.10 25.22 -2.81
N LEU A 51 10.06 26.51 -3.12
CA LEU A 51 11.13 27.45 -2.82
C LEU A 51 11.49 27.51 -1.32
N ASP A 52 10.49 27.45 -0.44
CA ASP A 52 10.70 27.46 1.02
C ASP A 52 11.52 26.24 1.48
N LEU A 53 11.24 25.08 0.89
CA LEU A 53 11.92 23.82 1.20
C LEU A 53 13.30 23.69 0.52
N MET A 54 13.51 24.36 -0.61
CA MET A 54 14.82 24.38 -1.30
C MET A 54 15.83 25.29 -0.62
N GLN A 55 15.38 26.35 0.06
CA GLN A 55 16.26 27.31 0.76
C GLN A 55 17.37 27.87 -0.16
N GLY A 56 17.03 28.14 -1.42
CA GLY A 56 17.95 28.68 -2.42
C GLY A 56 19.01 27.70 -2.95
N LYS A 57 18.98 26.42 -2.57
CA LYS A 57 19.94 25.42 -3.06
C LYS A 57 19.40 24.68 -4.28
N THR A 58 20.06 24.84 -5.43
CA THR A 58 19.80 24.07 -6.65
C THR A 58 20.81 22.93 -6.80
N PRO A 59 20.39 21.76 -7.31
CA PRO A 59 21.30 20.65 -7.57
C PRO A 59 22.15 20.93 -8.81
N GLU A 60 23.48 20.94 -8.66
CA GLU A 60 24.43 21.22 -9.74
C GLU A 60 25.59 20.22 -9.73
N VAL A 61 26.15 19.94 -10.91
CA VAL A 61 27.34 19.11 -11.12
C VAL A 61 28.18 19.71 -12.25
N GLY A 62 29.51 19.59 -12.20
CA GLY A 62 30.38 20.12 -13.25
C GLY A 62 30.40 19.23 -14.50
N TYR A 63 30.46 19.83 -15.69
CA TYR A 63 30.56 19.12 -16.97
C TYR A 63 31.72 18.12 -16.98
N ASP A 64 32.92 18.56 -16.58
CA ASP A 64 34.11 17.69 -16.56
C ASP A 64 33.95 16.49 -15.61
N GLN A 65 33.18 16.65 -14.52
CA GLN A 65 32.91 15.54 -13.58
C GLN A 65 31.96 14.52 -14.18
N VAL A 66 30.94 14.96 -14.93
CA VAL A 66 29.99 14.07 -15.60
C VAL A 66 30.65 13.34 -16.77
N MET A 67 31.53 14.04 -17.49
CA MET A 67 32.21 13.52 -18.68
C MET A 67 33.49 12.72 -18.37
N ASP A 68 33.90 12.62 -17.10
CA ASP A 68 35.05 11.84 -16.69
C ASP A 68 34.82 10.34 -16.91
N LYS A 69 35.47 9.77 -17.92
CA LYS A 69 35.36 8.34 -18.26
C LYS A 69 36.06 7.43 -17.26
N SER A 70 36.90 7.97 -16.37
CA SER A 70 37.61 7.20 -15.34
C SER A 70 36.79 7.01 -14.06
N SER A 71 35.72 7.79 -13.87
CA SER A 71 34.90 7.79 -12.66
C SER A 71 33.42 7.98 -12.97
N MET A 72 32.57 7.12 -12.44
CA MET A 72 31.11 7.27 -12.56
C MET A 72 30.52 8.26 -11.54
N ALA A 73 31.33 8.86 -10.66
CA ALA A 73 30.85 9.68 -9.55
C ALA A 73 30.03 10.90 -10.02
N GLY A 74 30.52 11.66 -11.01
CA GLY A 74 29.77 12.81 -11.52
C GLY A 74 28.46 12.42 -12.21
N MET A 75 28.44 11.29 -12.93
CA MET A 75 27.22 10.74 -13.52
C MET A 75 26.24 10.21 -12.45
N ALA A 76 26.75 9.63 -11.36
CA ALA A 76 25.95 9.25 -10.20
C ALA A 76 25.33 10.47 -9.54
N ASP A 77 26.10 11.54 -9.32
CA ASP A 77 25.57 12.79 -8.77
C ASP A 77 24.50 13.41 -9.67
N LEU A 78 24.72 13.46 -11.00
CA LEU A 78 23.74 13.95 -11.96
C LEU A 78 22.42 13.16 -11.90
N THR A 79 22.50 11.84 -12.10
CA THR A 79 21.33 10.97 -12.14
C THR A 79 20.62 10.86 -10.79
N GLY A 80 21.39 10.88 -9.69
CA GLY A 80 20.89 10.89 -8.32
C GLY A 80 20.17 12.20 -7.98
N ASN A 81 20.72 13.35 -8.38
CA ASN A 81 20.07 14.64 -8.23
C ASN A 81 18.76 14.73 -9.01
N ILE A 82 18.73 14.27 -10.27
CA ILE A 82 17.49 14.20 -11.05
C ILE A 82 16.49 13.25 -10.39
N ARG A 83 16.91 12.09 -9.87
CA ARG A 83 15.99 11.20 -9.15
C ARG A 83 15.44 11.81 -7.86
N LYS A 84 16.27 12.56 -7.15
CA LYS A 84 15.94 13.15 -5.85
C LYS A 84 15.07 14.39 -5.99
N TYR A 85 15.52 15.36 -6.79
CA TYR A 85 14.89 16.66 -6.94
C TYR A 85 14.08 16.80 -8.23
N GLY A 86 14.21 15.88 -9.18
CA GLY A 86 13.54 15.97 -10.47
C GLY A 86 14.32 16.77 -11.51
N PHE A 87 15.40 17.45 -11.14
CA PHE A 87 16.26 18.16 -12.08
C PHE A 87 17.69 18.30 -11.56
N CYS A 88 18.61 18.68 -12.44
CA CYS A 88 19.98 19.04 -12.12
C CYS A 88 20.56 19.97 -13.20
N PHE A 89 21.42 20.90 -12.80
CA PHE A 89 22.21 21.70 -13.73
C PHE A 89 23.59 21.08 -13.93
N VAL A 90 24.04 21.04 -15.19
CA VAL A 90 25.42 20.72 -15.54
C VAL A 90 26.13 22.01 -15.94
N THR A 91 27.07 22.46 -15.10
CA THR A 91 27.77 23.75 -15.26
C THR A 91 29.09 23.59 -15.99
N GLY A 92 29.53 24.63 -16.71
CA GLY A 92 30.79 24.61 -17.45
C GLY A 92 30.76 23.78 -18.74
N THR A 93 29.56 23.51 -19.28
CA THR A 93 29.43 22.81 -20.56
C THR A 93 29.90 23.73 -21.69
N PRO A 94 30.69 23.27 -22.67
CA PRO A 94 31.04 24.09 -23.83
C PRO A 94 29.79 24.59 -24.56
N VAL A 95 29.76 25.87 -24.93
CA VAL A 95 28.60 26.54 -25.54
C VAL A 95 28.47 26.18 -27.02
N CYS A 96 28.25 24.90 -27.30
CA CYS A 96 27.99 24.38 -28.64
C CYS A 96 27.00 23.20 -28.62
N PRO A 97 26.25 23.00 -29.72
CA PRO A 97 25.34 21.85 -29.87
C PRO A 97 26.04 20.50 -29.66
N GLU A 98 27.27 20.34 -30.14
CA GLU A 98 27.99 19.07 -30.17
C GLU A 98 28.30 18.56 -28.76
N ALA A 99 28.82 19.42 -27.88
CA ALA A 99 29.11 19.05 -26.49
C ALA A 99 27.83 18.74 -25.70
N THR A 100 26.75 19.47 -25.99
CA THR A 100 25.44 19.23 -25.37
C THR A 100 24.89 17.86 -25.78
N LYS A 101 25.01 17.53 -27.07
CA LYS A 101 24.59 16.25 -27.60
C LYS A 101 25.39 15.10 -26.99
N GLU A 102 26.71 15.23 -26.92
CA GLU A 102 27.59 14.23 -26.30
C GLU A 102 27.21 14.00 -24.83
N LEU A 103 27.02 15.09 -24.05
CA LEU A 103 26.57 15.01 -22.66
C LEU A 103 25.26 14.21 -22.53
N ILE A 104 24.25 14.50 -23.34
CA ILE A 104 22.95 13.81 -23.28
C ILE A 104 23.12 12.33 -23.65
N GLU A 105 23.91 12.01 -24.68
CA GLU A 105 24.16 10.63 -25.13
C GLU A 105 24.90 9.78 -24.08
N THR A 106 25.68 10.39 -23.17
CA THR A 106 26.29 9.64 -22.05
C THR A 106 25.26 9.12 -21.04
N ILE A 107 24.10 9.77 -20.94
CA ILE A 107 23.01 9.37 -20.05
C ILE A 107 22.18 8.26 -20.70
N GLY A 108 21.86 8.39 -21.99
CA GLY A 108 21.12 7.39 -22.73
C GLY A 108 20.88 7.80 -24.19
N PRO A 109 20.30 6.90 -25.01
CA PRO A 109 19.97 7.20 -26.40
C PRO A 109 19.03 8.40 -26.51
N ILE A 110 19.35 9.32 -27.42
CA ILE A 110 18.45 10.42 -27.76
C ILE A 110 17.20 9.86 -28.43
N ARG A 111 16.03 10.19 -27.88
CA ARG A 111 14.73 9.77 -28.41
C ARG A 111 14.43 10.54 -29.70
N GLN A 112 14.27 9.81 -30.79
CA GLN A 112 13.74 10.36 -32.03
C GLN A 112 12.24 10.62 -31.90
N THR A 113 11.81 11.80 -32.37
CA THR A 113 10.40 12.21 -32.42
C THR A 113 10.06 12.73 -33.82
N HIS A 114 8.79 13.09 -34.05
CA HIS A 114 8.39 13.75 -35.30
C HIS A 114 8.98 15.16 -35.46
N TYR A 115 9.56 15.74 -34.39
CA TYR A 115 10.33 16.99 -34.45
C TYR A 115 11.84 16.77 -34.66
N GLY A 116 12.28 15.51 -34.80
CA GLY A 116 13.69 15.10 -34.80
C GLY A 116 14.15 14.55 -33.46
N GLY A 117 15.46 14.29 -33.35
CA GLY A 117 16.10 13.75 -32.14
C GLY A 117 16.76 14.82 -31.29
N PHE A 118 17.90 15.33 -31.75
CA PHE A 118 18.57 16.48 -31.14
C PHE A 118 18.07 17.76 -31.81
N TYR A 119 17.54 18.69 -31.02
CA TYR A 119 17.05 19.96 -31.50
C TYR A 119 18.06 21.08 -31.25
N ASP A 120 18.26 21.92 -32.27
CA ASP A 120 18.99 23.19 -32.22
C ASP A 120 18.11 24.20 -32.95
N PHE A 121 17.55 25.15 -32.22
CA PHE A 121 16.52 26.01 -32.75
C PHE A 121 16.62 27.45 -32.27
N ARG A 122 16.09 28.31 -33.13
CA ARG A 122 15.71 29.69 -32.86
C ARG A 122 14.19 29.77 -32.91
N ALA A 123 13.61 30.87 -32.42
CA ALA A 123 12.18 31.11 -32.64
C ALA A 123 11.91 31.12 -34.16
N ASP A 124 11.03 30.22 -34.60
CA ASP A 124 10.67 30.03 -35.99
C ASP A 124 9.15 29.83 -36.07
N MET A 125 8.46 30.92 -36.41
CA MET A 125 7.00 30.95 -36.49
C MET A 125 6.43 30.06 -37.61
N ALA A 126 7.28 29.45 -38.46
CA ALA A 126 6.85 28.51 -39.49
C ALA A 126 6.53 27.10 -38.93
N LYS A 127 6.93 26.79 -37.69
CA LYS A 127 6.62 25.50 -37.04
C LYS A 127 5.31 25.60 -36.25
N ALA A 128 4.41 24.64 -36.44
CA ALA A 128 3.09 24.58 -35.80
C ALA A 128 3.15 24.11 -34.32
N ASP A 129 4.08 24.64 -33.54
CA ASP A 129 4.26 24.35 -32.11
C ASP A 129 4.62 25.65 -31.37
N SER A 130 3.90 25.94 -30.28
CA SER A 130 4.08 27.17 -29.49
C SER A 130 5.49 27.30 -28.89
N ALA A 131 6.23 26.20 -28.78
CA ALA A 131 7.62 26.21 -28.36
C ALA A 131 8.54 27.07 -29.27
N TYR A 132 8.19 27.20 -30.56
CA TYR A 132 8.95 27.99 -31.54
C TYR A 132 8.49 29.45 -31.67
N SER A 133 7.54 29.91 -30.86
CA SER A 133 7.15 31.33 -30.80
C SER A 133 8.03 32.11 -29.81
N ASN A 134 7.82 33.43 -29.70
CA ASN A 134 8.42 34.27 -28.65
C ASN A 134 7.48 34.52 -27.45
N GLU A 135 6.26 33.97 -27.48
CA GLU A 135 5.24 34.13 -26.44
C GLU A 135 5.59 33.37 -25.16
N ALA A 136 4.94 33.67 -24.04
CA ALA A 136 5.16 32.93 -22.80
C ALA A 136 4.60 31.50 -22.92
N LEU A 137 5.31 30.54 -22.32
CA LEU A 137 4.83 29.17 -22.16
C LEU A 137 4.49 28.95 -20.68
N ASP A 138 3.21 28.65 -20.43
CA ASP A 138 2.76 28.21 -19.12
C ASP A 138 3.48 26.92 -18.70
N LEU A 139 3.49 26.62 -17.40
CA LEU A 139 4.08 25.39 -16.87
C LEU A 139 3.41 24.15 -17.47
N HIS A 140 4.20 23.29 -18.10
CA HIS A 140 3.75 22.06 -18.77
C HIS A 140 4.78 20.92 -18.65
N THR A 141 4.35 19.72 -19.03
CA THR A 141 5.19 18.55 -19.31
C THR A 141 5.10 18.24 -20.79
N ASP A 142 6.20 17.90 -21.43
CA ASP A 142 6.22 17.69 -22.88
C ASP A 142 5.69 16.33 -23.28
N THR A 143 5.22 16.26 -24.52
CA THR A 143 4.86 15.01 -25.20
C THR A 143 3.77 14.20 -24.50
N THR A 144 2.79 14.89 -23.88
CA THR A 144 1.68 14.20 -23.18
C THR A 144 0.86 13.31 -24.11
N TYR A 145 0.92 13.58 -25.42
CA TYR A 145 0.30 12.85 -26.51
C TYR A 145 1.00 11.54 -26.91
N PHE A 146 2.18 11.21 -26.38
CA PHE A 146 2.72 9.84 -26.52
C PHE A 146 2.17 8.95 -25.39
N THR A 147 1.92 7.66 -25.68
CA THR A 147 1.69 6.64 -24.65
C THR A 147 2.82 6.67 -23.61
N GLU A 148 4.06 6.81 -24.07
CA GLU A 148 5.24 7.02 -23.25
C GLU A 148 5.84 8.41 -23.54
N PRO A 149 5.49 9.44 -22.75
CA PRO A 149 6.12 10.74 -22.83
C PRO A 149 7.62 10.62 -22.60
N ALA A 150 8.38 11.57 -23.15
CA ALA A 150 9.80 11.70 -22.88
C ALA A 150 10.08 11.65 -21.38
N GLY A 151 11.08 10.87 -20.97
CA GLY A 151 11.43 10.66 -19.57
C GLY A 151 12.27 11.82 -19.05
N ILE A 152 13.41 12.06 -19.70
CA ILE A 152 14.29 13.19 -19.39
C ILE A 152 14.27 14.18 -20.55
N GLN A 153 14.30 15.46 -20.22
CA GLN A 153 14.47 16.55 -21.17
C GLN A 153 15.69 17.39 -20.78
N ALA A 154 16.41 17.88 -21.79
CA ALA A 154 17.57 18.75 -21.63
C ALA A 154 17.38 20.09 -22.35
N PHE A 155 17.82 21.18 -21.74
CA PHE A 155 17.90 22.50 -22.34
C PHE A 155 19.27 23.13 -22.12
N HIS A 156 19.85 23.66 -23.19
CA HIS A 156 21.06 24.47 -23.14
C HIS A 156 20.86 25.74 -23.95
N LEU A 157 20.96 26.89 -23.28
CA LEU A 157 21.01 28.19 -23.96
C LEU A 157 22.39 28.35 -24.61
N LEU A 158 22.41 28.65 -25.91
CA LEU A 158 23.66 28.93 -26.61
C LEU A 158 23.90 30.44 -26.75
N SER A 159 22.84 31.20 -27.00
CA SER A 159 22.90 32.67 -27.08
C SER A 159 21.52 33.29 -26.86
N HIS A 160 21.47 34.47 -26.26
CA HIS A 160 20.28 35.32 -26.22
C HIS A 160 20.71 36.78 -26.43
N THR A 161 20.53 37.31 -27.63
CA THR A 161 20.97 38.66 -28.01
C THR A 161 19.78 39.58 -28.29
N PRO A 162 19.90 40.90 -28.06
CA PRO A 162 18.84 41.85 -28.39
C PRO A 162 18.46 41.86 -29.89
N PRO A 163 17.27 42.37 -30.25
CA PRO A 163 16.87 42.51 -31.65
C PRO A 163 17.81 43.43 -32.42
N SER A 164 18.08 43.10 -33.69
CA SER A 164 19.02 43.82 -34.56
C SER A 164 18.60 45.25 -34.92
N SER A 165 17.36 45.66 -34.59
CA SER A 165 16.71 46.87 -35.08
C SER A 165 16.40 47.93 -34.01
N VAL A 166 17.04 47.88 -32.83
CA VAL A 166 16.77 48.85 -31.76
C VAL A 166 18.08 49.45 -31.24
N SER A 167 18.26 50.76 -31.47
CA SER A 167 19.31 51.61 -30.87
C SER A 167 19.00 52.02 -29.43
N ASP A 168 17.79 51.72 -28.96
CA ASP A 168 17.31 51.99 -27.62
C ASP A 168 17.30 50.68 -26.82
N GLU A 169 18.11 50.61 -25.76
CA GLU A 169 18.04 49.53 -24.79
C GLU A 169 16.58 49.37 -24.30
N PRO A 170 16.06 48.13 -24.13
CA PRO A 170 14.74 47.94 -23.54
C PRO A 170 14.64 48.71 -22.23
N GLU A 171 13.49 49.33 -21.93
CA GLU A 171 13.28 50.24 -20.77
C GLU A 171 13.71 49.65 -19.40
N ASP A 172 13.96 48.33 -19.31
CA ASP A 172 14.42 47.60 -18.13
C ASP A 172 15.64 46.66 -18.36
N ASN A 173 16.32 46.72 -19.52
CA ASN A 173 17.45 45.84 -19.88
C ASN A 173 17.22 44.31 -19.79
N LYS A 174 15.96 43.85 -19.69
CA LYS A 174 15.60 42.43 -19.60
C LYS A 174 15.02 41.92 -20.92
N LEU A 175 15.74 41.03 -21.60
CA LEU A 175 15.29 40.37 -22.84
C LEU A 175 14.15 39.35 -22.62
N GLY A 176 13.76 39.08 -21.37
CA GLY A 176 12.80 38.04 -21.01
C GLY A 176 13.36 36.62 -21.18
N GLY A 177 12.48 35.63 -21.33
CA GLY A 177 12.89 34.24 -21.60
C GLY A 177 13.42 33.49 -20.38
N GLU A 178 13.06 33.94 -19.18
CA GLU A 178 13.36 33.24 -17.93
C GLU A 178 12.66 31.89 -17.93
N THR A 179 13.39 30.87 -17.47
CA THR A 179 12.88 29.52 -17.30
C THR A 179 12.08 29.42 -16.00
N LEU A 180 10.97 28.70 -16.04
CA LEU A 180 10.13 28.37 -14.90
C LEU A 180 10.19 26.87 -14.66
N LEU A 181 10.36 26.43 -13.41
CA LEU A 181 10.25 25.04 -13.01
C LEU A 181 9.31 24.89 -11.80
N ALA A 182 8.52 23.83 -11.77
CA ALA A 182 7.70 23.48 -10.61
C ALA A 182 7.67 21.96 -10.38
N ASP A 183 7.75 21.54 -9.12
CA ASP A 183 7.65 20.13 -8.75
C ASP A 183 6.19 19.66 -8.80
N GLY A 184 5.82 18.98 -9.89
CA GLY A 184 4.47 18.47 -10.08
C GLY A 184 4.04 17.48 -9.01
N PHE A 185 4.98 16.73 -8.41
CA PHE A 185 4.67 15.82 -7.30
C PHE A 185 4.37 16.59 -6.01
N PHE A 186 5.08 17.69 -5.74
CA PHE A 186 4.74 18.57 -4.63
C PHE A 186 3.38 19.24 -4.84
N ILE A 187 3.10 19.73 -6.05
CA ILE A 187 1.79 20.33 -6.39
C ILE A 187 0.67 19.30 -6.20
N ALA A 188 0.84 18.07 -6.70
CA ALA A 188 -0.11 16.98 -6.51
C ALA A 188 -0.31 16.65 -5.01
N HIS A 189 0.77 16.62 -4.23
CA HIS A 189 0.70 16.43 -2.78
C HIS A 189 -0.11 17.52 -2.09
N ARG A 190 0.13 18.79 -2.43
CA ARG A 190 -0.62 19.93 -1.86
C ARG A 190 -2.08 19.91 -2.29
N LEU A 191 -2.37 19.58 -3.56
CA LEU A 191 -3.74 19.42 -4.04
C LEU A 191 -4.46 18.32 -3.25
N ARG A 192 -3.80 17.20 -2.96
CA ARG A 192 -4.37 16.11 -2.15
C ARG A 192 -4.74 16.56 -0.74
N LEU A 193 -3.91 17.39 -0.10
CA LEU A 193 -4.15 17.89 1.25
C LEU A 193 -5.22 18.99 1.27
N GLU A 194 -5.15 19.94 0.33
CA GLU A 194 -5.97 21.14 0.37
C GLU A 194 -7.33 20.97 -0.33
N ARG A 195 -7.40 20.12 -1.36
CA ARG A 195 -8.58 19.88 -2.21
C ARG A 195 -8.66 18.41 -2.65
N PRO A 196 -8.89 17.47 -1.72
CA PRO A 196 -8.84 16.03 -2.02
C PRO A 196 -9.76 15.61 -3.17
N ASP A 197 -10.96 16.18 -3.28
CA ASP A 197 -11.87 15.88 -4.40
C ASP A 197 -11.28 16.24 -5.76
N SER A 198 -10.55 17.35 -5.84
CA SER A 198 -9.88 17.79 -7.07
C SER A 198 -8.70 16.91 -7.40
N PHE A 199 -7.92 16.51 -6.38
CA PHE A 199 -6.86 15.53 -6.54
C PHE A 199 -7.39 14.20 -7.11
N TYR A 200 -8.44 13.64 -6.52
CA TYR A 200 -9.04 12.40 -7.01
C TYR A 200 -9.69 12.55 -8.38
N THR A 201 -10.25 13.73 -8.69
CA THR A 201 -10.77 14.03 -10.03
C THR A 201 -9.64 13.98 -11.07
N LEU A 202 -8.52 14.67 -10.83
CA LEU A 202 -7.38 14.69 -11.76
C LEU A 202 -6.60 13.37 -11.84
N ARG A 203 -6.78 12.47 -10.87
CA ARG A 203 -6.28 11.08 -10.92
C ARG A 203 -7.21 10.15 -11.70
N LYS A 204 -8.52 10.40 -11.67
CA LYS A 204 -9.53 9.48 -12.22
C LYS A 204 -9.94 9.81 -13.65
N VAL A 205 -10.07 11.10 -13.97
CA VAL A 205 -10.60 11.53 -15.28
C VAL A 205 -9.50 11.35 -16.34
N PRO A 206 -9.70 10.45 -17.32
CA PRO A 206 -8.81 10.33 -18.46
C PRO A 206 -8.87 11.60 -19.31
N VAL A 207 -7.72 12.12 -19.73
CA VAL A 207 -7.65 13.30 -20.59
C VAL A 207 -7.19 12.86 -21.98
N PRO A 208 -7.92 13.19 -23.06
CA PRO A 208 -7.42 13.02 -24.41
C PRO A 208 -6.25 13.99 -24.65
N TRP A 209 -5.11 13.45 -25.05
CA TRP A 209 -3.92 14.22 -25.42
C TRP A 209 -3.64 13.99 -26.90
N HIS A 210 -3.23 15.03 -27.63
CA HIS A 210 -2.89 14.88 -29.04
C HIS A 210 -1.83 15.88 -29.51
N SER A 211 -1.09 15.52 -30.57
CA SER A 211 -0.35 16.45 -31.42
C SER A 211 -0.88 16.30 -32.84
N SER A 212 -1.47 17.36 -33.39
CA SER A 212 -2.12 17.34 -34.70
C SER A 212 -1.91 18.63 -35.49
N GLY A 213 -0.86 19.39 -35.16
CA GLY A 213 -0.58 20.70 -35.77
C GLY A 213 0.09 20.61 -37.14
N ASN A 214 0.87 19.55 -37.40
CA ASN A 214 1.54 19.36 -38.68
C ASN A 214 0.68 18.48 -39.63
N PRO A 215 0.61 18.79 -40.94
CA PRO A 215 -0.28 18.08 -41.88
C PRO A 215 -0.14 16.56 -41.88
N ASP A 216 1.08 16.05 -41.69
CA ASP A 216 1.41 14.62 -41.76
C ASP A 216 1.52 13.94 -40.37
N VAL A 217 1.16 14.64 -39.28
CA VAL A 217 1.33 14.15 -37.91
C VAL A 217 0.02 14.28 -37.15
N ALA A 218 -0.52 13.15 -36.69
CA ALA A 218 -1.66 13.08 -35.78
C ALA A 218 -1.41 12.01 -34.72
N VAL A 219 -0.67 12.38 -33.67
CA VAL A 219 -0.27 11.46 -32.60
C VAL A 219 -1.24 11.57 -31.43
N VAL A 220 -1.68 10.41 -30.94
CA VAL A 220 -2.46 10.25 -29.71
C VAL A 220 -1.87 9.08 -28.91
N PRO A 221 -2.05 9.05 -27.58
CA PRO A 221 -1.73 7.87 -26.80
C PRO A 221 -2.69 6.72 -27.13
N ASP A 222 -2.24 5.47 -26.97
CA ASP A 222 -3.02 4.23 -27.02
C ASP A 222 -4.33 4.29 -26.21
N GLN A 223 -4.32 5.04 -25.11
CA GLN A 223 -5.49 5.38 -24.32
C GLN A 223 -5.37 6.78 -23.70
N PRO A 224 -6.50 7.44 -23.38
CA PRO A 224 -6.47 8.67 -22.58
C PRO A 224 -5.85 8.44 -21.19
N TYR A 225 -4.95 9.32 -20.77
CA TYR A 225 -4.28 9.24 -19.47
C TYR A 225 -4.71 10.39 -18.56
N PRO A 226 -4.87 10.17 -17.24
CA PRO A 226 -5.17 11.23 -16.28
C PRO A 226 -3.97 12.16 -16.07
N VAL A 227 -4.22 13.33 -15.48
CA VAL A 227 -3.18 14.32 -15.17
C VAL A 227 -2.22 13.78 -14.10
N ILE A 228 -2.73 13.05 -13.11
CA ILE A 228 -1.92 12.52 -12.00
C ILE A 228 -2.00 11.00 -12.00
N THR A 229 -0.86 10.35 -12.22
CA THR A 229 -0.75 8.88 -12.09
C THR A 229 0.06 8.53 -10.84
N THR A 230 -0.42 7.52 -10.11
CA THR A 230 0.25 6.98 -8.92
C THR A 230 0.46 5.48 -9.10
N HIS A 231 1.59 4.95 -8.64
CA HIS A 231 1.88 3.52 -8.63
C HIS A 231 2.30 3.10 -7.22
N GLN A 232 1.69 2.04 -6.67
CA GLN A 232 1.96 1.54 -5.31
C GLN A 232 1.88 2.62 -4.21
N GLY A 233 0.97 3.59 -4.36
CA GLY A 233 0.80 4.70 -3.40
C GLY A 233 1.79 5.86 -3.57
N PHE A 234 2.70 5.81 -4.53
CA PHE A 234 3.65 6.88 -4.86
C PHE A 234 3.25 7.63 -6.12
N PHE A 235 3.61 8.92 -6.21
CA PHE A 235 3.49 9.67 -7.46
C PHE A 235 4.40 9.04 -8.51
N HIS A 236 3.83 8.79 -9.69
CA HIS A 236 4.52 8.11 -10.78
C HIS A 236 4.76 9.06 -11.96
N GLN A 237 3.73 9.79 -12.37
CA GLN A 237 3.79 10.70 -13.51
C GLN A 237 2.76 11.83 -13.38
N ILE A 238 3.16 13.02 -13.82
CA ILE A 238 2.28 14.16 -14.11
C ILE A 238 2.20 14.33 -15.63
N ARG A 239 0.99 14.47 -16.16
CA ARG A 239 0.72 14.84 -17.56
C ARG A 239 -0.08 16.12 -17.59
N TRP A 240 0.56 17.21 -17.97
CA TRP A 240 -0.08 18.51 -17.99
C TRP A 240 0.48 19.35 -19.12
N ASN A 241 -0.27 19.47 -20.21
CA ASN A 241 0.01 20.46 -21.25
C ASN A 241 -1.33 20.92 -21.85
N MET A 242 -1.65 22.20 -21.71
CA MET A 242 -2.93 22.72 -22.21
C MET A 242 -2.99 22.80 -23.73
N ALA A 243 -1.84 22.92 -24.40
CA ALA A 243 -1.77 22.90 -25.85
C ALA A 243 -2.02 21.50 -26.42
N ASP A 244 -1.59 20.45 -25.71
CA ASP A 244 -1.79 19.06 -26.11
C ASP A 244 -3.19 18.53 -25.77
N ARG A 245 -3.96 19.25 -24.94
CA ARG A 245 -5.22 18.75 -24.38
C ARG A 245 -6.32 18.75 -25.44
N GLY A 246 -6.79 17.58 -25.80
CA GLY A 246 -7.95 17.40 -26.67
C GLY A 246 -9.28 17.77 -26.01
N THR A 247 -10.35 17.65 -26.80
CA THR A 247 -11.72 17.87 -26.34
C THR A 247 -12.14 16.80 -25.35
N MET A 248 -12.63 17.20 -24.17
CA MET A 248 -13.09 16.26 -23.15
C MET A 248 -14.38 15.54 -23.60
N PRO A 249 -14.49 14.21 -23.38
CA PRO A 249 -15.71 13.46 -23.66
C PRO A 249 -16.93 13.96 -22.85
N LEU A 250 -18.14 13.86 -23.42
CA LEU A 250 -19.38 14.38 -22.83
C LEU A 250 -19.88 13.60 -21.60
N ASP A 251 -19.41 12.37 -21.40
CA ASP A 251 -19.72 11.53 -20.25
C ASP A 251 -18.87 11.87 -19.01
N VAL A 252 -17.94 12.83 -19.13
CA VAL A 252 -17.18 13.37 -18.01
C VAL A 252 -18.00 14.45 -17.29
N ASN A 253 -17.94 14.46 -15.95
CA ASN A 253 -18.45 15.59 -15.17
C ASN A 253 -17.54 16.82 -15.36
N HIS A 254 -17.81 17.59 -16.42
CA HIS A 254 -16.99 18.75 -16.81
C HIS A 254 -16.86 19.80 -15.71
N ILE A 255 -17.92 20.05 -14.93
CA ILE A 255 -17.90 21.03 -13.83
C ILE A 255 -16.85 20.62 -12.79
N MET A 256 -16.85 19.34 -12.39
CA MET A 256 -15.85 18.83 -11.45
C MET A 256 -14.44 18.88 -12.03
N PHE A 257 -14.29 18.48 -13.30
CA PHE A 257 -12.99 18.44 -13.97
C PHE A 257 -12.37 19.83 -14.12
N PHE A 258 -13.09 20.81 -14.67
CA PHE A 258 -12.59 22.17 -14.83
C PHE A 258 -12.35 22.88 -13.48
N ARG A 259 -13.17 22.60 -12.47
CA ARG A 259 -12.89 23.06 -11.09
C ARG A 259 -11.59 22.46 -10.55
N ALA A 260 -11.36 21.18 -10.80
CA ALA A 260 -10.13 20.51 -10.36
C ALA A 260 -8.89 21.06 -11.08
N MET A 261 -8.98 21.29 -12.40
CA MET A 261 -7.94 21.97 -13.18
C MET A 261 -7.64 23.37 -12.65
N ARG A 262 -8.67 24.15 -12.30
CA ARG A 262 -8.48 25.49 -11.71
C ARG A 262 -7.77 25.42 -10.36
N HIS A 263 -8.11 24.45 -9.50
CA HIS A 263 -7.41 24.27 -8.23
C HIS A 263 -5.94 23.84 -8.43
N TRP A 264 -5.67 22.95 -9.40
CA TRP A 264 -4.32 22.58 -9.78
C TRP A 264 -3.52 23.79 -10.25
N ASP A 265 -4.06 24.56 -11.21
CA ASP A 265 -3.44 25.77 -11.74
C ASP A 265 -3.18 26.80 -10.63
N PHE A 266 -4.14 27.01 -9.72
CA PHE A 266 -3.98 27.92 -8.59
C PHE A 266 -2.82 27.51 -7.66
N ILE A 267 -2.65 26.23 -7.37
CA ILE A 267 -1.54 25.75 -6.53
C ILE A 267 -0.22 25.88 -7.30
N MET A 268 -0.19 25.50 -8.56
CA MET A 268 0.97 25.59 -9.43
C MET A 268 1.47 27.02 -9.62
N ARG A 269 0.55 28.01 -9.67
CA ARG A 269 0.85 29.44 -9.83
C ARG A 269 1.27 30.17 -8.56
N ARG A 270 1.33 29.49 -7.41
CA ARG A 270 1.85 30.11 -6.18
C ARG A 270 3.32 30.45 -6.37
N TRP A 271 3.69 31.68 -6.02
CA TRP A 271 5.05 32.20 -6.20
C TRP A 271 6.12 31.28 -5.59
N ASN A 272 5.85 30.70 -4.42
CA ASN A 272 6.78 29.82 -3.73
C ASN A 272 6.84 28.40 -4.31
N ASN A 273 5.99 28.06 -5.29
CA ASN A 273 6.02 26.77 -5.97
C ASN A 273 6.77 26.81 -7.31
N GLN A 274 7.22 28.00 -7.75
CA GLN A 274 7.90 28.19 -9.03
C GLN A 274 9.33 28.65 -8.83
N LEU A 275 10.28 27.85 -9.29
CA LEU A 275 11.67 28.28 -9.46
C LEU A 275 11.79 29.02 -10.78
N ARG A 276 12.04 30.34 -10.71
CA ARG A 276 12.22 31.23 -11.87
C ARG A 276 13.68 31.68 -11.93
N PHE A 277 14.32 31.52 -13.09
CA PHE A 277 15.72 31.90 -13.29
C PHE A 277 16.02 32.12 -14.77
N GLN A 278 17.03 32.94 -15.06
CA GLN A 278 17.60 33.03 -16.40
C GLN A 278 18.56 31.86 -16.61
N LEU A 279 18.37 31.09 -17.68
CA LEU A 279 19.35 30.07 -18.07
C LEU A 279 20.54 30.77 -18.73
N GLU A 280 21.76 30.37 -18.38
CA GLU A 280 22.99 30.99 -18.87
C GLU A 280 23.70 30.07 -19.87
N PRO A 281 24.42 30.62 -20.87
CA PRO A 281 25.28 29.83 -21.73
C PRO A 281 26.31 29.02 -20.94
N GLY A 282 26.43 27.73 -21.27
CA GLY A 282 27.31 26.79 -20.58
C GLY A 282 26.69 26.11 -19.35
N LYS A 283 25.43 26.41 -19.04
CA LYS A 283 24.64 25.73 -18.01
C LYS A 283 23.52 24.91 -18.67
N VAL A 284 23.65 23.58 -18.66
CA VAL A 284 22.64 22.67 -19.20
C VAL A 284 21.67 22.31 -18.09
N LEU A 285 20.37 22.50 -18.32
CA LEU A 285 19.32 22.03 -17.44
C LEU A 285 18.84 20.65 -17.90
N LEU A 286 18.94 19.64 -17.04
CA LEU A 286 18.36 18.31 -17.25
C LEU A 286 17.28 18.03 -16.21
N PHE A 287 16.13 17.53 -16.64
CA PHE A 287 15.01 17.29 -15.74
C PHE A 287 14.12 16.10 -16.13
N ASP A 288 13.48 15.54 -15.12
CA ASP A 288 12.49 14.48 -15.20
C ASP A 288 11.16 15.05 -15.68
N ASN A 289 10.89 14.91 -16.97
CA ASN A 289 9.70 15.45 -17.63
C ASN A 289 8.40 14.74 -17.18
N TRP A 290 8.50 13.60 -16.48
CA TRP A 290 7.33 12.98 -15.84
C TRP A 290 6.98 13.63 -14.49
N ARG A 291 7.83 14.52 -13.96
CA ARG A 291 7.66 15.11 -12.63
C ARG A 291 7.68 16.64 -12.69
N ILE A 292 8.69 17.21 -13.33
CA ILE A 292 8.93 18.66 -13.34
C ILE A 292 8.11 19.29 -14.45
N LEU A 293 7.21 20.19 -14.06
CA LEU A 293 6.61 21.10 -15.02
C LEU A 293 7.60 22.22 -15.30
N HIS A 294 7.67 22.63 -16.56
CA HIS A 294 8.56 23.67 -17.01
C HIS A 294 7.84 24.64 -17.94
N GLY A 295 8.37 25.86 -18.04
CA GLY A 295 7.79 26.91 -18.87
C GLY A 295 8.81 28.02 -19.08
N ARG A 296 8.39 29.08 -19.77
CA ARG A 296 9.23 30.27 -19.95
C ARG A 296 8.42 31.54 -20.02
N THR A 297 9.02 32.65 -19.60
CA THR A 297 8.44 33.97 -19.88
C THR A 297 8.59 34.33 -21.36
N ALA A 298 7.77 35.28 -21.82
CA ALA A 298 7.92 35.85 -23.15
C ALA A 298 9.31 36.49 -23.29
N PHE A 299 9.83 36.55 -24.51
CA PHE A 299 11.14 37.16 -24.76
C PHE A 299 11.18 37.97 -26.05
N VAL A 300 12.20 38.82 -26.15
CA VAL A 300 12.55 39.56 -27.35
C VAL A 300 13.98 39.24 -27.76
N GLY A 301 14.29 39.53 -29.01
CA GLY A 301 15.62 39.28 -29.58
C GLY A 301 15.81 37.86 -30.08
N ASP A 302 17.06 37.53 -30.36
CA ASP A 302 17.46 36.27 -30.96
C ASP A 302 17.96 35.30 -29.88
N ARG A 303 17.18 34.24 -29.65
CA ARG A 303 17.42 33.23 -28.61
C ARG A 303 17.65 31.86 -29.26
N ARG A 304 18.86 31.32 -29.13
CA ARG A 304 19.23 30.00 -29.65
C ARG A 304 19.36 28.99 -28.52
N MET A 305 18.62 27.90 -28.63
CA MET A 305 18.58 26.81 -27.66
C MET A 305 18.89 25.49 -28.34
N CYS A 306 19.51 24.58 -27.61
CA CYS A 306 19.58 23.18 -28.04
C CYS A 306 19.24 22.22 -26.90
N GLY A 307 18.99 20.96 -27.25
CA GLY A 307 18.65 19.91 -26.30
C GLY A 307 18.13 18.65 -26.97
N ALA A 308 17.68 17.71 -26.14
CA ALA A 308 17.06 16.48 -26.61
C ALA A 308 16.21 15.83 -25.50
N TYR A 309 15.51 14.78 -25.89
CA TYR A 309 14.81 13.87 -24.98
C TYR A 309 15.55 12.55 -24.80
N ILE A 310 15.43 11.94 -23.63
CA ILE A 310 15.84 10.55 -23.36
C ILE A 310 14.61 9.77 -22.88
N GLN A 311 14.49 8.50 -23.25
CA GLN A 311 13.45 7.65 -22.71
C GLN A 311 13.62 7.42 -21.21
N ARG A 312 12.50 7.15 -20.54
CA ARG A 312 12.50 6.95 -19.08
C ARG A 312 13.35 5.74 -18.69
N ASP A 313 13.19 4.63 -19.40
CA ASP A 313 13.84 3.36 -19.05
C ASP A 313 15.35 3.43 -19.18
N ASP A 314 15.87 4.08 -20.23
CA ASP A 314 17.30 4.32 -20.40
C ASP A 314 17.88 5.12 -19.24
N PHE A 315 17.19 6.19 -18.81
CA PHE A 315 17.60 6.96 -17.64
C PHE A 315 17.54 6.14 -16.34
N ILE A 316 16.48 5.35 -16.14
CA ILE A 316 16.38 4.47 -14.96
C ILE A 316 17.50 3.44 -14.94
N SER A 317 17.84 2.86 -16.10
CA SER A 317 18.96 1.94 -16.26
C SER A 317 20.29 2.63 -15.90
N LYS A 318 20.54 3.82 -16.46
CA LYS A 318 21.75 4.60 -16.17
C LYS A 318 21.87 4.92 -14.67
N TRP A 319 20.81 5.40 -14.05
CA TRP A 319 20.77 5.71 -12.62
C TRP A 319 21.07 4.47 -11.76
N LYS A 320 20.46 3.32 -12.08
CA LYS A 320 20.73 2.08 -11.35
C LYS A 320 22.20 1.67 -11.45
N LEU A 321 22.76 1.69 -12.66
CA LEU A 321 24.15 1.29 -12.92
C LEU A 321 25.20 2.26 -12.35
N THR A 322 24.82 3.50 -12.06
CA THR A 322 25.73 4.48 -11.43
C THR A 322 25.70 4.43 -9.90
N HIS A 323 24.64 3.87 -9.29
CA HIS A 323 24.44 3.88 -7.84
C HIS A 323 24.59 2.52 -7.16
N TYR A 324 24.50 1.44 -7.94
CA TYR A 324 24.49 0.08 -7.41
C TYR A 324 25.39 -0.83 -8.23
N ASP A 325 25.80 -1.92 -7.60
CA ASP A 325 26.58 -2.95 -8.27
C ASP A 325 25.76 -3.57 -9.43
N ARG A 326 26.43 -3.83 -10.55
CA ARG A 326 25.77 -4.29 -11.78
C ARG A 326 25.01 -5.60 -11.58
N GLU A 327 25.56 -6.54 -10.82
CA GLU A 327 24.91 -7.83 -10.58
C GLU A 327 23.64 -7.62 -9.73
N GLU A 328 23.69 -6.72 -8.74
CA GLU A 328 22.50 -6.37 -7.96
C GLU A 328 21.40 -5.72 -8.81
N VAL A 329 21.77 -4.92 -9.81
CA VAL A 329 20.82 -4.29 -10.74
C VAL A 329 20.16 -5.33 -11.65
N ILE A 330 20.94 -6.29 -12.16
CA ILE A 330 20.42 -7.38 -13.00
C ILE A 330 19.43 -8.23 -12.20
N ASP A 331 19.83 -8.68 -11.00
CA ASP A 331 18.98 -9.49 -10.12
C ASP A 331 17.66 -8.79 -9.76
N ALA A 332 17.69 -7.47 -9.56
CA ALA A 332 16.50 -6.70 -9.27
C ALA A 332 15.57 -6.52 -10.47
N ASN A 333 16.10 -6.42 -11.69
CA ASN A 333 15.30 -6.25 -12.90
C ASN A 333 14.58 -7.55 -13.31
N THR A 334 15.12 -8.71 -12.94
CA THR A 334 14.47 -10.02 -13.15
C THR A 334 13.42 -10.35 -12.10
N THR A 335 13.30 -9.52 -11.05
CA THR A 335 12.36 -9.72 -9.95
C THR A 335 11.33 -8.58 -9.86
N GLN A 336 10.28 -8.60 -10.67
CA GLN A 336 9.09 -7.80 -10.34
C GLN A 336 8.34 -8.46 -9.19
N LEU A 337 8.70 -8.09 -7.95
CA LEU A 337 7.92 -8.40 -6.77
C LEU A 337 6.56 -7.70 -6.85
N VAL A 338 5.53 -8.44 -7.23
CA VAL A 338 4.14 -8.05 -7.01
C VAL A 338 3.90 -8.15 -5.51
N GLY A 339 3.86 -7.00 -4.83
CA GLY A 339 3.51 -6.96 -3.42
C GLY A 339 2.13 -7.58 -3.21
N ALA A 340 2.04 -8.53 -2.28
CA ALA A 340 0.78 -9.09 -1.81
C ALA A 340 0.01 -8.01 -1.03
N GLY A 341 -0.76 -7.20 -1.75
CA GLY A 341 -1.61 -6.14 -1.20
C GLY A 341 -2.46 -5.54 -2.32
N MET A 342 -3.58 -4.88 -2.00
CA MET A 342 -4.45 -4.27 -3.01
C MET A 342 -3.64 -3.39 -3.98
N VAL A 343 -3.67 -3.74 -5.27
CA VAL A 343 -3.07 -2.96 -6.35
C VAL A 343 -4.23 -2.32 -7.12
N ASP A 344 -4.25 -0.99 -7.22
CA ASP A 344 -5.26 -0.24 -7.99
C ASP A 344 -6.72 -0.59 -7.67
N LYS A 345 -7.03 -0.75 -6.37
CA LYS A 345 -8.36 -1.13 -5.84
C LYS A 345 -8.80 -2.56 -6.19
N ALA A 346 -7.94 -3.38 -6.77
CA ALA A 346 -8.15 -4.80 -6.93
C ALA A 346 -7.32 -5.59 -5.90
N PHE A 347 -7.91 -6.63 -5.33
CA PHE A 347 -7.14 -7.62 -4.59
C PHE A 347 -6.24 -8.39 -5.58
N VAL A 348 -5.04 -8.76 -5.13
CA VAL A 348 -4.16 -9.67 -5.89
C VAL A 348 -4.93 -10.98 -6.14
N ARG A 349 -4.93 -11.44 -7.39
CA ARG A 349 -5.56 -12.72 -7.76
C ARG A 349 -4.90 -13.86 -6.99
N ASP A 350 -5.70 -14.82 -6.53
CA ASP A 350 -5.23 -16.05 -5.89
C ASP A 350 -4.30 -15.83 -4.68
N ASN A 351 -4.55 -14.77 -3.91
CA ASN A 351 -3.72 -14.37 -2.77
C ASN A 351 -3.90 -15.25 -1.52
N THR A 352 -4.84 -16.18 -1.53
CA THR A 352 -5.06 -17.20 -0.52
C THR A 352 -4.95 -18.59 -1.15
N GLY A 353 -4.24 -19.50 -0.48
CA GLY A 353 -4.09 -20.86 -0.97
C GLY A 353 -5.39 -21.66 -0.84
N ILE A 354 -5.50 -22.72 -1.63
CA ILE A 354 -6.57 -23.72 -1.56
C ILE A 354 -6.04 -24.93 -0.79
N PRO A 355 -6.80 -25.53 0.14
CA PRO A 355 -6.39 -26.78 0.78
C PRO A 355 -6.13 -27.88 -0.25
N GLU A 356 -5.09 -28.71 -0.05
CA GLU A 356 -4.69 -29.75 -1.01
C GLU A 356 -5.70 -30.91 -1.12
N GLY A 357 -6.56 -31.12 -0.11
CA GLY A 357 -7.53 -32.21 -0.06
C GLY A 357 -8.99 -31.73 -0.11
N ASP A 358 -9.89 -32.60 -0.59
CA ASP A 358 -11.33 -32.32 -0.76
C ASP A 358 -12.24 -33.08 0.23
N ARG A 359 -11.65 -33.92 1.08
CA ARG A 359 -12.38 -34.76 2.03
C ARG A 359 -12.81 -33.94 3.24
N VAL A 360 -14.10 -34.05 3.60
CA VAL A 360 -14.74 -33.27 4.65
C VAL A 360 -14.00 -33.34 6.00
N PHE A 361 -13.80 -34.54 6.57
CA PHE A 361 -13.21 -34.65 7.91
C PHE A 361 -11.76 -34.13 8.00
N PRO A 362 -10.86 -34.42 7.03
CA PRO A 362 -9.54 -33.78 6.99
C PRO A 362 -9.57 -32.25 6.99
N LEU A 363 -10.52 -31.62 6.28
CA LEU A 363 -10.67 -30.16 6.27
C LEU A 363 -10.99 -29.57 7.66
N PHE A 364 -11.65 -30.35 8.53
CA PHE A 364 -11.95 -29.97 9.91
C PHE A 364 -10.84 -30.35 10.91
N SER A 365 -9.79 -31.06 10.50
CA SER A 365 -8.72 -31.47 11.40
C SER A 365 -7.84 -30.29 11.79
N LEU A 366 -7.53 -30.19 13.08
CA LEU A 366 -6.61 -29.20 13.63
C LEU A 366 -5.33 -29.85 14.18
N LYS A 367 -5.06 -31.10 13.80
CA LYS A 367 -3.91 -31.87 14.31
C LYS A 367 -2.61 -31.10 14.13
N GLY A 368 -1.91 -30.86 15.25
CA GLY A 368 -0.61 -30.17 15.28
C GLY A 368 -0.68 -28.64 15.22
N ARG A 369 -1.88 -28.06 15.11
CA ARG A 369 -2.10 -26.61 15.19
C ARG A 369 -2.16 -26.14 16.64
N THR A 370 -1.87 -24.87 16.86
CA THR A 370 -1.93 -24.21 18.17
C THR A 370 -2.99 -23.13 18.19
N ALA A 371 -3.90 -23.21 19.16
CA ALA A 371 -5.01 -22.32 19.36
C ALA A 371 -4.92 -21.59 20.70
N ILE A 372 -5.31 -20.32 20.72
CA ILE A 372 -5.52 -19.53 21.93
C ILE A 372 -7.00 -19.18 22.04
N VAL A 373 -7.62 -19.41 23.21
CA VAL A 373 -9.02 -19.03 23.45
C VAL A 373 -9.10 -18.15 24.69
N SER A 374 -9.51 -16.89 24.52
CA SER A 374 -9.67 -15.97 25.65
C SER A 374 -11.01 -16.13 26.37
N GLY A 375 -11.03 -15.93 27.69
CA GLY A 375 -12.26 -16.11 28.48
C GLY A 375 -12.75 -17.56 28.48
N ALA A 376 -11.81 -18.51 28.50
CA ALA A 376 -12.07 -19.95 28.38
C ALA A 376 -12.04 -20.71 29.72
N GLY A 377 -12.15 -20.00 30.85
CA GLY A 377 -12.31 -20.63 32.16
C GLY A 377 -13.69 -21.26 32.39
N ALA A 378 -14.71 -20.88 31.61
CA ALA A 378 -16.07 -21.42 31.67
C ALA A 378 -16.85 -21.09 30.37
N GLY A 379 -18.12 -21.49 30.31
CA GLY A 379 -19.10 -21.03 29.31
C GLY A 379 -18.69 -21.32 27.85
N ILE A 380 -18.89 -20.32 26.98
CA ILE A 380 -18.63 -20.44 25.54
C ILE A 380 -17.15 -20.72 25.26
N GLY A 381 -16.24 -19.97 25.89
CA GLY A 381 -14.80 -20.12 25.65
C GLY A 381 -14.30 -21.52 26.00
N LEU A 382 -14.75 -22.09 27.12
CA LEU A 382 -14.39 -23.46 27.51
C LEU A 382 -14.93 -24.50 26.51
N ALA A 383 -16.19 -24.37 26.07
CA ALA A 383 -16.76 -25.28 25.09
C ALA A 383 -16.02 -25.21 23.74
N VAL A 384 -15.58 -24.02 23.34
CA VAL A 384 -14.77 -23.82 22.12
C VAL A 384 -13.38 -24.43 22.30
N ALA A 385 -12.71 -24.20 23.43
CA ALA A 385 -11.41 -24.82 23.73
C ALA A 385 -11.48 -26.35 23.65
N GLN A 386 -12.52 -26.95 24.23
CA GLN A 386 -12.79 -28.39 24.10
C GLN A 386 -13.00 -28.83 22.65
N ALA A 387 -13.71 -28.05 21.83
CA ALA A 387 -13.93 -28.37 20.41
C ALA A 387 -12.63 -28.38 19.61
N LEU A 388 -11.77 -27.38 19.83
CA LEU A 388 -10.50 -27.27 19.11
C LEU A 388 -9.53 -28.38 19.54
N ALA A 389 -9.51 -28.72 20.83
CA ALA A 389 -8.73 -29.84 21.37
C ALA A 389 -9.22 -31.19 20.84
N GLU A 390 -10.54 -31.42 20.82
CA GLU A 390 -11.19 -32.61 20.25
C GLU A 390 -10.85 -32.80 18.76
N ALA A 391 -10.65 -31.70 18.02
CA ALA A 391 -10.21 -31.72 16.63
C ALA A 391 -8.68 -31.86 16.45
N GLY A 392 -7.91 -31.92 17.55
CA GLY A 392 -6.47 -32.19 17.57
C GLY A 392 -5.55 -30.98 17.73
N ALA A 393 -6.08 -29.79 18.04
CA ALA A 393 -5.25 -28.62 18.31
C ALA A 393 -4.63 -28.68 19.71
N ASN A 394 -3.42 -28.16 19.87
CA ASN A 394 -2.93 -27.71 21.17
C ASN A 394 -3.69 -26.44 21.55
N VAL A 395 -4.13 -26.29 22.79
CA VAL A 395 -4.99 -25.17 23.20
C VAL A 395 -4.45 -24.47 24.44
N ALA A 396 -4.18 -23.17 24.33
CA ALA A 396 -4.00 -22.31 25.49
C ALA A 396 -5.33 -21.65 25.84
N ILE A 397 -5.77 -21.80 27.09
CA ILE A 397 -6.99 -21.16 27.59
C ILE A 397 -6.62 -19.96 28.46
N TRP A 398 -7.22 -18.80 28.20
CA TRP A 398 -7.00 -17.64 29.06
C TRP A 398 -8.16 -17.45 30.02
N TYR A 399 -7.81 -17.09 31.25
CA TYR A 399 -8.75 -16.67 32.27
C TYR A 399 -8.26 -15.38 32.93
N ASN A 400 -9.17 -14.64 33.55
CA ASN A 400 -8.81 -13.50 34.39
C ASN A 400 -8.93 -13.90 35.87
N SER A 401 -10.16 -14.11 36.35
CA SER A 401 -10.43 -14.40 37.77
C SER A 401 -10.80 -15.86 38.06
N ASN A 402 -11.36 -16.60 37.09
CA ASN A 402 -11.81 -17.98 37.32
C ASN A 402 -10.64 -18.98 37.26
N LYS A 403 -10.11 -19.33 38.44
CA LYS A 403 -8.99 -20.28 38.58
C LYS A 403 -9.35 -21.74 38.26
N GLN A 404 -10.64 -22.09 38.10
CA GLN A 404 -11.03 -23.43 37.66
C GLN A 404 -10.49 -23.77 36.26
N ALA A 405 -10.15 -22.74 35.47
CA ALA A 405 -9.48 -22.90 34.18
C ALA A 405 -8.26 -23.84 34.26
N VAL A 406 -7.46 -23.80 35.33
CA VAL A 406 -6.28 -24.66 35.46
C VAL A 406 -6.68 -26.15 35.45
N ALA A 407 -7.68 -26.52 36.23
CA ALA A 407 -8.17 -27.90 36.28
C ALA A 407 -8.87 -28.32 34.97
N GLU A 408 -9.58 -27.40 34.31
CA GLU A 408 -10.19 -27.68 33.01
C GLU A 408 -9.16 -27.87 31.90
N ALA A 409 -8.05 -27.12 31.89
CA ALA A 409 -6.94 -27.36 30.97
C ALA A 409 -6.34 -28.77 31.15
N GLU A 410 -6.07 -29.18 32.38
CA GLU A 410 -5.56 -30.52 32.70
C GLU A 410 -6.52 -31.63 32.22
N LYS A 411 -7.83 -31.40 32.39
CA LYS A 411 -8.87 -32.32 31.91
C LYS A 411 -8.88 -32.42 30.38
N ILE A 412 -8.84 -31.28 29.68
CA ILE A 412 -8.80 -31.23 28.21
C ILE A 412 -7.56 -31.96 27.69
N GLU A 413 -6.39 -31.68 28.25
CA GLU A 413 -5.13 -32.34 27.87
C GLU A 413 -5.22 -33.85 28.04
N LYS A 414 -5.73 -34.32 29.18
CA LYS A 414 -5.89 -35.75 29.47
C LYS A 414 -6.91 -36.44 28.57
N GLU A 415 -8.04 -35.79 28.29
CA GLU A 415 -9.15 -36.37 27.54
C GLU A 415 -8.82 -36.50 26.05
N PHE A 416 -8.17 -35.49 25.46
CA PHE A 416 -7.95 -35.44 24.01
C PHE A 416 -6.50 -35.74 23.59
N GLY A 417 -5.56 -35.86 24.53
CA GLY A 417 -4.17 -36.18 24.24
C GLY A 417 -3.42 -35.07 23.47
N VAL A 418 -3.82 -33.83 23.68
CA VAL A 418 -3.19 -32.62 23.11
C VAL A 418 -2.57 -31.78 24.23
N LYS A 419 -1.65 -30.87 23.91
CA LYS A 419 -1.13 -29.94 24.92
C LYS A 419 -2.20 -28.90 25.26
N CYS A 420 -2.59 -28.78 26.53
CA CYS A 420 -3.51 -27.76 26.99
C CYS A 420 -3.06 -27.11 28.30
N LYS A 421 -2.95 -25.77 28.32
CA LYS A 421 -2.50 -25.02 29.50
C LYS A 421 -3.31 -23.76 29.72
N ALA A 422 -3.55 -23.43 30.98
CA ALA A 422 -4.24 -22.22 31.40
C ALA A 422 -3.25 -21.07 31.67
N TYR A 423 -3.62 -19.86 31.23
CA TYR A 423 -2.86 -18.64 31.41
C TYR A 423 -3.75 -17.56 32.02
N GLN A 424 -3.26 -16.90 33.08
CA GLN A 424 -3.94 -15.74 33.62
C GLN A 424 -3.57 -14.51 32.80
N VAL A 425 -4.54 -13.93 32.09
CA VAL A 425 -4.32 -12.80 31.17
C VAL A 425 -5.42 -11.76 31.35
N ASP A 426 -5.02 -10.52 31.64
CA ASP A 426 -5.93 -9.38 31.53
C ASP A 426 -5.95 -8.89 30.09
N VAL A 427 -7.05 -9.18 29.39
CA VAL A 427 -7.22 -8.79 27.97
C VAL A 427 -7.24 -7.28 27.77
N VAL A 428 -7.47 -6.48 28.82
CA VAL A 428 -7.47 -5.02 28.70
C VAL A 428 -6.05 -4.44 28.65
N SER A 429 -5.04 -5.16 29.14
CA SER A 429 -3.63 -4.75 29.02
C SER A 429 -3.02 -5.28 27.71
N PRO A 430 -2.62 -4.40 26.78
CA PRO A 430 -1.96 -4.83 25.55
C PRO A 430 -0.62 -5.51 25.82
N GLU A 431 0.09 -5.13 26.89
CA GLU A 431 1.37 -5.73 27.29
C GLU A 431 1.19 -7.16 27.80
N ASP A 432 0.17 -7.41 28.64
CA ASP A 432 -0.13 -8.75 29.13
C ASP A 432 -0.57 -9.68 28.01
N VAL A 433 -1.38 -9.17 27.07
CA VAL A 433 -1.82 -9.92 25.88
C VAL A 433 -0.64 -10.27 24.98
N GLU A 434 0.23 -9.31 24.67
CA GLU A 434 1.41 -9.54 23.82
C GLU A 434 2.35 -10.57 24.46
N ARG A 435 2.69 -10.38 25.75
CA ARG A 435 3.54 -11.32 26.50
C ARG A 435 2.93 -12.73 26.51
N ALA A 436 1.65 -12.86 26.85
CA ALA A 436 1.00 -14.17 26.92
C ALA A 436 1.00 -14.90 25.58
N VAL A 437 0.72 -14.19 24.47
CA VAL A 437 0.80 -14.79 23.13
C VAL A 437 2.21 -15.27 22.85
N ASP A 438 3.23 -14.43 23.04
CA ASP A 438 4.62 -14.79 22.77
C ASP A 438 5.10 -15.99 23.60
N ASP A 439 4.78 -16.00 24.91
CA ASP A 439 5.08 -17.10 25.81
C ASP A 439 4.40 -18.39 25.36
N ILE A 440 3.13 -18.35 24.95
CA ILE A 440 2.39 -19.53 24.47
C ILE A 440 3.02 -20.08 23.20
N VAL A 441 3.33 -19.23 22.22
CA VAL A 441 3.95 -19.66 20.97
C VAL A 441 5.29 -20.34 21.25
N GLY A 442 6.10 -19.76 22.13
CA GLY A 442 7.40 -20.31 22.54
C GLY A 442 7.28 -21.62 23.33
N GLU A 443 6.39 -21.66 24.32
CA GLU A 443 6.20 -22.83 25.19
C GLU A 443 5.56 -24.01 24.46
N PHE A 444 4.75 -23.78 23.44
CA PHE A 444 4.04 -24.84 22.71
C PHE A 444 4.97 -25.43 21.64
N ASN A 445 4.67 -25.20 20.37
CA ASN A 445 5.37 -25.80 19.24
C ASN A 445 5.91 -24.74 18.26
N GLY A 446 6.16 -23.52 18.76
CA GLY A 446 6.76 -22.43 17.97
C GLY A 446 5.84 -21.79 16.93
N ARG A 447 4.53 -22.10 16.95
CA ARG A 447 3.53 -21.56 16.01
C ARG A 447 2.22 -21.20 16.69
N LEU A 448 1.47 -20.33 16.02
CA LEU A 448 0.11 -19.91 16.34
C LEU A 448 -0.75 -20.01 15.09
N ASP A 449 -1.84 -20.74 15.18
CA ASP A 449 -2.72 -21.00 14.04
C ASP A 449 -4.08 -20.34 14.22
N ILE A 450 -4.61 -20.37 15.44
CA ILE A 450 -5.97 -19.96 15.75
C ILE A 450 -5.96 -19.05 16.98
N VAL A 451 -6.67 -17.93 16.90
CA VAL A 451 -7.00 -17.12 18.08
C VAL A 451 -8.50 -16.88 18.12
N VAL A 452 -9.11 -17.27 19.23
CA VAL A 452 -10.51 -17.01 19.54
C VAL A 452 -10.57 -15.93 20.63
N ALA A 453 -10.81 -14.69 20.23
CA ALA A 453 -11.01 -13.55 21.12
C ALA A 453 -12.45 -13.60 21.66
N ASN A 454 -12.65 -14.32 22.76
CA ASN A 454 -13.96 -14.63 23.32
C ASN A 454 -14.28 -13.90 24.66
N SER A 455 -13.27 -13.40 25.38
CA SER A 455 -13.49 -12.62 26.60
C SER A 455 -14.54 -11.51 26.40
N GLY A 456 -15.49 -11.42 27.33
CA GLY A 456 -16.52 -10.39 27.30
C GLY A 456 -17.31 -10.32 28.60
N ILE A 457 -17.92 -9.17 28.85
CA ILE A 457 -18.81 -8.91 29.98
C ILE A 457 -20.12 -8.27 29.51
N GLY A 458 -21.20 -8.56 30.23
CA GLY A 458 -22.52 -7.98 30.01
C GLY A 458 -22.68 -6.58 30.62
N TRP A 459 -23.81 -5.95 30.32
CA TRP A 459 -24.23 -4.67 30.90
C TRP A 459 -25.34 -4.90 31.93
N PRO A 460 -25.08 -4.74 33.24
CA PRO A 460 -26.05 -5.04 34.30
C PRO A 460 -26.96 -3.86 34.68
N ASN A 461 -26.70 -2.65 34.18
CA ASN A 461 -27.32 -1.42 34.70
C ASN A 461 -28.68 -1.05 34.06
N GLY A 462 -29.26 -1.90 33.21
CA GLY A 462 -30.55 -1.58 32.56
C GLY A 462 -30.45 -0.39 31.60
N ALA A 463 -31.34 0.60 31.71
CA ALA A 463 -31.31 1.77 30.83
C ALA A 463 -29.97 2.50 30.93
N PHE A 464 -29.45 2.99 29.79
CA PHE A 464 -28.14 3.65 29.76
C PHE A 464 -28.07 4.87 30.69
N ILE A 465 -29.16 5.64 30.76
CA ILE A 465 -29.25 6.86 31.60
C ILE A 465 -29.11 6.58 33.10
N ASP A 466 -29.38 5.35 33.54
CA ASP A 466 -29.29 4.92 34.94
C ASP A 466 -27.95 4.21 35.23
N GLY A 467 -27.13 4.01 34.20
CA GLY A 467 -25.87 3.30 34.29
C GLY A 467 -24.67 4.17 34.65
N SER A 468 -23.67 3.56 35.29
CA SER A 468 -22.43 4.29 35.60
C SER A 468 -21.54 4.39 34.36
N ALA A 469 -20.88 5.54 34.20
CA ALA A 469 -19.86 5.73 33.18
C ALA A 469 -18.67 4.76 33.34
N GLU A 470 -18.38 4.34 34.58
CA GLU A 470 -17.33 3.37 34.88
C GLU A 470 -17.67 1.98 34.31
N THR A 471 -18.89 1.49 34.54
CA THR A 471 -19.37 0.23 33.95
C THR A 471 -19.32 0.31 32.43
N ALA A 472 -19.72 1.45 31.85
CA ALA A 472 -19.71 1.62 30.40
C ALA A 472 -18.30 1.54 29.81
N ARG A 473 -17.31 2.22 30.44
CA ARG A 473 -15.91 2.12 30.05
C ARG A 473 -15.38 0.70 30.20
N LYS A 474 -15.73 0.01 31.29
CA LYS A 474 -15.30 -1.38 31.52
C LYS A 474 -15.84 -2.33 30.45
N VAL A 475 -17.10 -2.19 30.05
CA VAL A 475 -17.70 -2.99 28.96
C VAL A 475 -16.96 -2.75 27.65
N MET A 476 -16.67 -1.49 27.30
CA MET A 476 -15.91 -1.18 26.08
C MET A 476 -14.48 -1.72 26.15
N ALA A 477 -13.79 -1.53 27.26
CA ALA A 477 -12.41 -1.98 27.45
C ALA A 477 -12.28 -3.51 27.31
N VAL A 478 -13.17 -4.27 27.94
CA VAL A 478 -13.12 -5.74 27.85
C VAL A 478 -13.59 -6.24 26.49
N ASN A 479 -14.74 -5.75 26.00
CA ASN A 479 -15.38 -6.31 24.81
C ASN A 479 -14.75 -5.82 23.50
N VAL A 480 -14.19 -4.60 23.47
CA VAL A 480 -13.62 -3.98 22.27
C VAL A 480 -12.10 -3.96 22.35
N ASP A 481 -11.51 -3.28 23.33
CA ASP A 481 -10.05 -3.16 23.41
C ASP A 481 -9.40 -4.54 23.57
N GLY A 482 -10.01 -5.42 24.38
CA GLY A 482 -9.56 -6.80 24.52
C GLY A 482 -9.48 -7.58 23.20
N VAL A 483 -10.45 -7.38 22.30
CA VAL A 483 -10.41 -7.99 20.95
C VAL A 483 -9.32 -7.34 20.10
N MET A 484 -9.17 -6.01 20.18
CA MET A 484 -8.12 -5.28 19.43
C MET A 484 -6.72 -5.73 19.83
N TRP A 485 -6.45 -5.93 21.12
CA TRP A 485 -5.15 -6.38 21.61
C TRP A 485 -4.88 -7.83 21.24
N CYS A 486 -5.87 -8.72 21.37
CA CYS A 486 -5.75 -10.09 20.89
C CYS A 486 -5.43 -10.12 19.38
N ALA A 487 -6.11 -9.30 18.58
CA ALA A 487 -5.87 -9.22 17.15
C ALA A 487 -4.46 -8.70 16.84
N LYS A 488 -4.04 -7.61 17.49
CA LYS A 488 -2.71 -7.02 17.28
C LYS A 488 -1.58 -8.01 17.58
N ALA A 489 -1.67 -8.75 18.69
CA ALA A 489 -0.68 -9.76 19.07
C ALA A 489 -0.70 -10.97 18.12
N ALA A 490 -1.89 -11.52 17.82
CA ALA A 490 -2.04 -12.65 16.92
C ALA A 490 -1.56 -12.36 15.49
N GLY A 491 -1.94 -11.18 14.96
CA GLY A 491 -1.60 -10.75 13.60
C GLY A 491 -0.09 -10.64 13.36
N LYS A 492 0.71 -10.31 14.39
CA LYS A 492 2.18 -10.33 14.30
C LYS A 492 2.69 -11.74 13.97
N HIS A 493 2.23 -12.75 14.69
CA HIS A 493 2.62 -14.15 14.47
C HIS A 493 2.09 -14.71 13.16
N PHE A 494 0.81 -14.49 12.83
CA PHE A 494 0.23 -14.97 11.56
C PHE A 494 0.98 -14.41 10.35
N ARG A 495 1.28 -13.11 10.36
CA ARG A 495 2.02 -12.45 9.28
C ARG A 495 3.45 -12.97 9.19
N ARG A 496 4.14 -13.16 10.33
CA ARG A 496 5.48 -13.74 10.39
C ARG A 496 5.48 -15.15 9.79
N GLN A 497 4.62 -16.02 10.29
CA GLN A 497 4.50 -17.41 9.84
C GLN A 497 4.18 -17.51 8.35
N LYS A 498 3.29 -16.66 7.84
CA LYS A 498 2.98 -16.66 6.40
C LYS A 498 4.18 -16.23 5.56
N LYS A 499 4.97 -15.27 6.06
CA LYS A 499 6.15 -14.74 5.39
C LYS A 499 7.32 -15.71 5.41
N GLU A 500 7.58 -16.33 6.55
CA GLU A 500 8.76 -17.17 6.79
C GLU A 500 8.51 -18.65 6.47
N GLY A 501 7.26 -19.12 6.59
CA GLY A 501 6.92 -20.52 6.40
C GLY A 501 7.43 -21.42 7.53
N THR A 502 7.86 -20.86 8.67
CA THR A 502 8.51 -21.61 9.75
C THR A 502 7.93 -21.32 11.14
N THR A 503 8.12 -22.29 12.04
CA THR A 503 8.00 -22.13 13.50
C THR A 503 9.11 -21.22 14.03
N LEU A 504 9.01 -20.79 15.30
CA LEU A 504 10.04 -19.97 15.97
C LEU A 504 11.41 -20.64 16.02
N ASP A 505 11.48 -21.97 16.08
CA ASP A 505 12.73 -22.75 16.04
C ASP A 505 13.20 -23.08 14.61
N GLY A 506 12.59 -22.49 13.58
CA GLY A 506 13.03 -22.59 12.19
C GLY A 506 12.56 -23.84 11.44
N LYS A 507 11.69 -24.66 12.02
CA LYS A 507 11.13 -25.83 11.32
C LYS A 507 10.03 -25.40 10.35
N PRO A 508 9.88 -26.06 9.19
CA PRO A 508 8.78 -25.79 8.27
C PRO A 508 7.41 -25.92 8.94
N LEU A 509 6.49 -25.03 8.57
CA LEU A 509 5.09 -25.10 9.00
C LEU A 509 4.32 -26.11 8.15
N ASP A 510 4.25 -27.34 8.61
CA ASP A 510 3.37 -28.34 8.00
C ASP A 510 1.90 -27.98 8.26
N ASN A 511 1.03 -28.23 7.27
CA ASN A 511 -0.42 -28.04 7.38
C ASN A 511 -0.81 -26.61 7.87
N PHE A 512 -0.08 -25.58 7.42
CA PHE A 512 -0.38 -24.16 7.64
C PHE A 512 -0.72 -23.45 6.33
N LEU A 513 -1.98 -23.10 6.15
CA LEU A 513 -2.41 -22.31 4.99
C LEU A 513 -2.33 -20.81 5.27
N THR A 514 -2.89 -20.41 6.41
CA THR A 514 -3.10 -19.03 6.86
C THR A 514 -3.52 -19.04 8.33
N GLY A 515 -3.41 -17.91 9.02
CA GLY A 515 -3.97 -17.78 10.37
C GLY A 515 -5.50 -17.76 10.38
N SER A 516 -6.11 -18.05 11.52
CA SER A 516 -7.54 -17.87 11.75
C SER A 516 -7.79 -17.06 13.03
N PHE A 517 -8.36 -15.87 12.87
CA PHE A 517 -8.82 -15.03 13.97
C PHE A 517 -10.34 -15.03 14.03
N ILE A 518 -10.87 -15.37 15.19
CA ILE A 518 -12.31 -15.45 15.44
C ILE A 518 -12.62 -14.60 16.66
N ALA A 519 -13.52 -13.63 16.54
CA ALA A 519 -14.03 -12.91 17.70
C ALA A 519 -15.44 -13.35 18.06
N THR A 520 -15.73 -13.47 19.36
CA THR A 520 -17.10 -13.69 19.85
C THR A 520 -17.82 -12.34 19.93
N ALA A 521 -18.68 -12.08 18.95
CA ALA A 521 -19.59 -10.95 18.93
C ALA A 521 -20.86 -11.29 19.73
N SER A 522 -22.05 -11.02 19.18
CA SER A 522 -23.37 -11.31 19.76
C SER A 522 -24.45 -10.86 18.78
N ILE A 523 -25.63 -11.49 18.81
CA ILE A 523 -26.82 -10.93 18.14
C ILE A 523 -27.11 -9.48 18.55
N SER A 524 -26.70 -9.06 19.75
CA SER A 524 -26.81 -7.68 20.22
C SER A 524 -26.01 -6.68 19.38
N GLY A 525 -25.04 -7.14 18.58
CA GLY A 525 -24.31 -6.32 17.63
C GLY A 525 -25.03 -6.09 16.29
N ILE A 526 -26.09 -6.86 16.01
CA ILE A 526 -26.87 -6.79 14.76
C ILE A 526 -28.31 -6.33 14.98
N ILE A 527 -28.88 -6.55 16.17
CA ILE A 527 -30.25 -6.18 16.53
C ILE A 527 -30.32 -5.45 17.88
N VAL A 528 -31.48 -4.87 18.17
CA VAL A 528 -31.83 -4.37 19.49
C VAL A 528 -32.61 -5.46 20.22
N ASN A 529 -32.06 -5.99 21.32
CA ASN A 529 -32.75 -6.98 22.14
C ASN A 529 -33.90 -6.31 22.89
N VAL A 530 -35.13 -6.74 22.63
CA VAL A 530 -36.33 -6.27 23.35
C VAL A 530 -36.82 -7.39 24.28
N PRO A 531 -37.16 -7.11 25.55
CA PRO A 531 -37.21 -5.80 26.22
C PRO A 531 -35.91 -5.37 26.94
N GLN A 532 -34.79 -6.04 26.69
CA GLN A 532 -33.55 -5.84 27.45
C GLN A 532 -32.84 -4.52 27.09
N MET A 533 -32.77 -3.59 28.04
CA MET A 533 -32.06 -2.33 27.88
C MET A 533 -30.55 -2.49 28.13
N GLN A 534 -29.73 -2.35 27.08
CA GLN A 534 -28.28 -2.59 27.16
C GLN A 534 -27.47 -1.92 26.04
N ALA A 535 -27.74 -0.64 25.76
CA ALA A 535 -27.19 0.09 24.61
C ALA A 535 -25.65 0.00 24.49
N VAL A 536 -24.91 0.09 25.61
CA VAL A 536 -23.44 0.01 25.61
C VAL A 536 -22.94 -1.37 25.20
N TYR A 537 -23.60 -2.44 25.67
CA TYR A 537 -23.24 -3.81 25.28
C TYR A 537 -23.48 -4.02 23.78
N ASN A 538 -24.64 -3.61 23.27
CA ASN A 538 -24.97 -3.68 21.84
C ASN A 538 -23.96 -2.92 20.99
N ALA A 539 -23.61 -1.68 21.37
CA ALA A 539 -22.60 -0.89 20.71
C ALA A 539 -21.21 -1.58 20.73
N SER A 540 -20.81 -2.17 21.86
CA SER A 540 -19.54 -2.89 21.96
C SER A 540 -19.47 -4.09 21.01
N LYS A 541 -20.58 -4.84 20.86
CA LYS A 541 -20.64 -6.01 19.98
C LYS A 541 -20.75 -5.64 18.51
N ALA A 542 -21.46 -4.56 18.18
CA ALA A 542 -21.46 -3.98 16.84
C ALA A 542 -20.06 -3.49 16.42
N ALA A 543 -19.32 -2.87 17.35
CA ALA A 543 -17.94 -2.45 17.12
C ALA A 543 -17.03 -3.65 16.81
N VAL A 544 -17.17 -4.77 17.53
CA VAL A 544 -16.41 -6.00 17.26
C VAL A 544 -16.69 -6.56 15.86
N VAL A 545 -17.97 -6.63 15.45
CA VAL A 545 -18.34 -7.12 14.10
C VAL A 545 -17.70 -6.24 13.02
N GLN A 546 -17.83 -4.92 13.14
CA GLN A 546 -17.29 -4.01 12.13
C GLN A 546 -15.76 -3.99 12.14
N PHE A 547 -15.12 -4.07 13.31
CA PHE A 547 -13.68 -4.16 13.44
C PHE A 547 -13.12 -5.40 12.75
N CYS A 548 -13.73 -6.57 12.97
CA CYS A 548 -13.31 -7.82 12.35
C CYS A 548 -13.52 -7.82 10.82
N LYS A 549 -14.58 -7.17 10.31
CA LYS A 549 -14.77 -6.98 8.86
C LYS A 549 -13.66 -6.13 8.23
N SER A 550 -13.23 -5.06 8.91
CA SER A 550 -12.08 -4.26 8.45
C SER A 550 -10.79 -5.08 8.48
N LEU A 551 -10.54 -5.82 9.57
CA LEU A 551 -9.36 -6.68 9.67
C LEU A 551 -9.34 -7.79 8.62
N ALA A 552 -10.49 -8.35 8.22
CA ALA A 552 -10.57 -9.35 7.15
C ALA A 552 -9.99 -8.83 5.82
N VAL A 553 -10.17 -7.52 5.54
CA VAL A 553 -9.56 -6.86 4.39
C VAL A 553 -8.07 -6.62 4.62
N GLU A 554 -7.71 -6.06 5.78
CA GLU A 554 -6.32 -5.72 6.11
C GLU A 554 -5.39 -6.94 6.19
N TRP A 555 -5.93 -8.09 6.60
CA TRP A 555 -5.16 -9.32 6.83
C TRP A 555 -5.18 -10.30 5.66
N THR A 556 -5.77 -9.88 4.54
CA THR A 556 -5.80 -10.64 3.29
C THR A 556 -4.39 -11.14 2.95
N GLY A 557 -4.29 -12.44 2.67
CA GLY A 557 -3.03 -13.10 2.31
C GLY A 557 -2.28 -13.75 3.47
N PHE A 558 -2.60 -13.44 4.74
CA PHE A 558 -1.94 -14.09 5.88
C PHE A 558 -2.85 -14.53 7.03
N SER A 559 -4.11 -14.08 7.09
CA SER A 559 -5.09 -14.60 8.05
C SER A 559 -6.52 -14.40 7.57
N ARG A 560 -7.42 -15.29 8.00
CA ARG A 560 -8.87 -15.12 7.89
C ARG A 560 -9.39 -14.51 9.18
N VAL A 561 -10.33 -13.57 9.07
CA VAL A 561 -10.89 -12.87 10.24
C VAL A 561 -12.39 -12.96 10.19
N ASN A 562 -13.02 -13.57 11.20
CA ASN A 562 -14.45 -13.80 11.24
C ASN A 562 -15.02 -13.54 12.65
N THR A 563 -16.33 -13.38 12.75
CA THR A 563 -17.04 -13.33 14.03
C THR A 563 -18.07 -14.44 14.13
N VAL A 564 -18.34 -14.86 15.38
CA VAL A 564 -19.51 -15.66 15.72
C VAL A 564 -20.39 -14.79 16.61
N SER A 565 -21.68 -14.71 16.29
CA SER A 565 -22.69 -13.94 17.04
C SER A 565 -23.72 -14.89 17.64
N PRO A 566 -23.50 -15.36 18.89
CA PRO A 566 -24.46 -16.20 19.59
C PRO A 566 -25.73 -15.44 19.98
N GLY A 567 -26.84 -16.17 20.07
CA GLY A 567 -28.07 -15.73 20.75
C GLY A 567 -28.01 -15.88 22.26
N TYR A 568 -29.16 -16.06 22.92
CA TYR A 568 -29.20 -16.34 24.35
C TYR A 568 -28.69 -17.75 24.65
N MET A 569 -27.50 -17.81 25.24
CA MET A 569 -26.81 -19.06 25.61
C MET A 569 -26.83 -19.28 27.12
N ILE A 570 -27.12 -20.51 27.53
CA ILE A 570 -27.06 -20.92 28.94
C ILE A 570 -25.60 -20.91 29.41
N THR A 571 -25.24 -19.89 30.19
CA THR A 571 -23.89 -19.64 30.74
C THR A 571 -23.99 -18.92 32.08
N GLU A 572 -22.92 -18.93 32.87
CA GLU A 572 -22.83 -18.18 34.13
C GLU A 572 -23.10 -16.68 33.97
N MET A 573 -22.86 -16.13 32.76
CA MET A 573 -23.10 -14.72 32.45
C MET A 573 -24.57 -14.33 32.64
N ILE A 574 -25.52 -15.27 32.51
CA ILE A 574 -26.97 -14.98 32.63
C ILE A 574 -27.59 -15.49 33.94
N ASP A 575 -26.79 -15.97 34.91
CA ASP A 575 -27.30 -16.53 36.17
C ASP A 575 -28.03 -15.50 37.04
N HIS A 576 -27.73 -14.22 36.85
CA HIS A 576 -28.36 -13.11 37.56
C HIS A 576 -29.70 -12.66 36.93
N VAL A 577 -30.10 -13.25 35.81
CA VAL A 577 -31.31 -12.85 35.05
C VAL A 577 -32.54 -13.53 35.64
N SER A 578 -33.61 -12.76 35.85
CA SER A 578 -34.84 -13.29 36.45
C SER A 578 -35.50 -14.36 35.56
N PRO A 579 -36.18 -15.37 36.15
CA PRO A 579 -36.91 -16.38 35.37
C PRO A 579 -37.93 -15.80 34.40
N ALA A 580 -38.60 -14.70 34.79
CA ALA A 580 -39.56 -14.00 33.94
C ALA A 580 -38.91 -13.37 32.71
N MET A 581 -37.74 -12.75 32.85
CA MET A 581 -37.00 -12.20 31.70
C MET A 581 -36.52 -13.33 30.78
N ARG A 582 -36.10 -14.47 31.33
CA ARG A 582 -35.70 -15.63 30.54
C ARG A 582 -36.87 -16.24 29.77
N GLU A 583 -38.09 -16.18 30.29
CA GLU A 583 -39.29 -16.59 29.56
C GLU A 583 -39.56 -15.66 28.37
N LEU A 584 -39.49 -14.34 28.58
CA LEU A 584 -39.63 -13.36 27.50
C LEU A 584 -38.58 -13.53 26.40
N TRP A 585 -37.36 -13.93 26.76
CA TRP A 585 -36.35 -14.31 25.77
C TRP A 585 -36.77 -15.54 25.00
N ARG A 586 -37.21 -16.61 25.67
CA ARG A 586 -37.67 -17.86 25.02
C ARG A 586 -38.82 -17.61 24.06
N ASP A 587 -39.78 -16.76 24.42
CA ASP A 587 -40.93 -16.40 23.58
C ASP A 587 -40.50 -15.71 22.27
N GLY A 588 -39.36 -15.01 22.26
CA GLY A 588 -38.79 -14.39 21.07
C GLY A 588 -37.88 -15.32 20.25
N ILE A 589 -37.47 -16.48 20.77
CA ILE A 589 -36.61 -17.43 20.04
C ILE A 589 -37.50 -18.35 19.22
N VAL A 590 -37.27 -18.44 17.91
CA VAL A 590 -38.07 -19.30 17.01
C VAL A 590 -38.03 -20.78 17.44
N MET A 591 -36.90 -21.25 17.97
CA MET A 591 -36.76 -22.60 18.53
C MET A 591 -37.38 -22.77 19.94
N GLY A 592 -37.94 -21.73 20.55
CA GLY A 592 -38.64 -21.76 21.84
C GLY A 592 -37.76 -22.08 23.05
N ARG A 593 -36.43 -22.02 22.91
CA ARG A 593 -35.47 -22.36 23.97
C ARG A 593 -34.17 -21.60 23.85
N GLU A 594 -33.48 -21.45 24.97
CA GLU A 594 -32.10 -20.97 24.99
C GLU A 594 -31.13 -22.01 24.39
N GLY A 595 -30.04 -21.52 23.81
CA GLY A 595 -28.98 -22.35 23.25
C GLY A 595 -28.07 -22.91 24.34
N ARG A 596 -27.49 -24.09 24.10
CA ARG A 596 -26.44 -24.67 24.95
C ARG A 596 -25.08 -24.41 24.31
N VAL A 597 -24.06 -24.09 25.11
CA VAL A 597 -22.71 -23.77 24.60
C VAL A 597 -22.12 -24.82 23.66
N LYS A 598 -22.46 -26.10 23.85
CA LYS A 598 -22.04 -27.20 22.96
C LYS A 598 -22.53 -27.05 21.52
N GLU A 599 -23.62 -26.33 21.29
CA GLU A 599 -24.20 -26.07 19.96
C GLU A 599 -23.39 -25.04 19.16
N LEU A 600 -22.46 -24.31 19.81
CA LEU A 600 -21.52 -23.41 19.14
C LEU A 600 -20.25 -24.11 18.65
N LYS A 601 -19.92 -25.31 19.15
CA LYS A 601 -18.65 -26.01 18.85
C LYS A 601 -18.40 -26.11 17.34
N GLY A 602 -19.40 -26.52 16.58
CA GLY A 602 -19.29 -26.69 15.12
C GLY A 602 -19.01 -25.39 14.37
N ALA A 603 -19.62 -24.28 14.80
CA ALA A 603 -19.42 -22.97 14.19
C ALA A 603 -17.98 -22.46 14.35
N TYR A 604 -17.43 -22.56 15.57
CA TYR A 604 -16.04 -22.17 15.82
C TYR A 604 -15.04 -23.12 15.13
N LEU A 605 -15.30 -24.43 15.16
CA LEU A 605 -14.44 -25.41 14.49
C LEU A 605 -14.40 -25.17 12.97
N TYR A 606 -15.55 -24.89 12.35
CA TYR A 606 -15.62 -24.51 10.93
C TYR A 606 -14.70 -23.32 10.66
N LEU A 607 -14.89 -22.20 11.36
CA LEU A 607 -14.10 -20.99 11.13
C LEU A 607 -12.61 -21.16 11.46
N ALA A 608 -12.26 -22.02 12.42
CA ALA A 608 -10.87 -22.28 12.82
C ALA A 608 -10.11 -23.16 11.80
N SER A 609 -10.82 -23.98 11.04
CA SER A 609 -10.25 -25.03 10.19
C SER A 609 -10.17 -24.63 8.70
N ASP A 610 -9.60 -25.51 7.89
CA ASP A 610 -9.46 -25.31 6.44
C ASP A 610 -10.79 -25.51 5.69
N ALA A 611 -11.79 -26.09 6.36
CA ALA A 611 -13.16 -26.12 5.87
C ALA A 611 -13.71 -24.72 5.58
N ALA A 612 -13.21 -23.69 6.28
CA ALA A 612 -13.54 -22.29 6.07
C ALA A 612 -12.47 -21.52 5.26
N SER A 613 -11.66 -22.21 4.46
CA SER A 613 -10.57 -21.60 3.66
C SER A 613 -11.03 -20.46 2.75
N TYR A 614 -12.30 -20.49 2.30
CA TYR A 614 -12.94 -19.43 1.51
C TYR A 614 -13.92 -18.55 2.32
N THR A 615 -13.80 -18.52 3.65
CA THR A 615 -14.63 -17.67 4.54
C THR A 615 -13.77 -16.68 5.32
N THR A 616 -13.94 -15.39 5.00
CA THR A 616 -13.36 -14.26 5.73
C THR A 616 -14.35 -13.10 5.75
N GLY A 617 -14.40 -12.33 6.85
CA GLY A 617 -15.31 -11.21 7.05
C GLY A 617 -16.75 -11.59 7.38
N VAL A 618 -17.05 -12.87 7.65
CA VAL A 618 -18.41 -13.30 8.00
C VAL A 618 -18.72 -13.00 9.46
N ASP A 619 -19.97 -12.63 9.73
CA ASP A 619 -20.56 -12.72 11.07
C ASP A 619 -21.53 -13.90 11.11
N LEU A 620 -21.09 -15.01 11.71
CA LEU A 620 -21.85 -16.24 11.75
C LEU A 620 -22.82 -16.22 12.94
N VAL A 621 -24.10 -16.00 12.65
CA VAL A 621 -25.18 -15.94 13.65
C VAL A 621 -25.60 -17.36 14.06
N VAL A 622 -25.63 -17.62 15.37
CA VAL A 622 -26.09 -18.89 15.95
C VAL A 622 -27.00 -18.59 17.15
N ASP A 623 -28.29 -18.41 16.89
CA ASP A 623 -29.21 -17.78 17.86
C ASP A 623 -30.60 -18.45 17.99
N GLY A 624 -30.79 -19.60 17.36
CA GLY A 624 -32.08 -20.29 17.35
C GLY A 624 -33.18 -19.52 16.60
N GLY A 625 -32.81 -18.58 15.73
CA GLY A 625 -33.71 -17.77 14.92
C GLY A 625 -34.23 -16.51 15.61
N TYR A 626 -33.68 -16.10 16.75
CA TYR A 626 -34.14 -14.92 17.48
C TYR A 626 -34.07 -13.62 16.67
N SER A 627 -33.06 -13.46 15.80
CA SER A 627 -32.86 -12.25 15.00
C SER A 627 -33.59 -12.25 13.66
N VAL A 628 -34.41 -13.27 13.37
CA VAL A 628 -35.11 -13.41 12.08
C VAL A 628 -36.44 -12.64 12.02
N PRO A 629 -37.32 -12.70 13.04
CA PRO A 629 -38.50 -11.85 13.11
C PRO A 629 -38.11 -10.37 13.18
#